data_AF-A5W8A5-F1
#
_entry.id   AF-A5W8A5-F1
#
_cell.length_a   1.000
_cell.length_b   1.000
_cell.length_c   1.000
_cell.angle_alpha   90.00
_cell.angle_beta   90.00
_cell.angle_gamma   90.00
#
_symmetry.space_group_name_H-M   'P 1'
#
loop_
_entity.id
_entity.type
_entity.pdbx_description
1 polymer ?
#
loop_
_entity_poly.entity_id
_entity_poly.type
_entity_poly.pdbx_seq_one_letter_code
_entity_poly.pdbx_strand_id
1 'polypeptide(L)' 'MESLLVSLGARVVEGRGSRVRFELNGAVATFHRPHPDRHAKPYQLRDARQFIEQAGVLP' A
#
# COMPACT_ATOMS: atom_id res chain seq x y z
N MET A 1 0.90 -2.22 -6.79
CA MET A 1 0.74 -1.46 -5.54
C MET A 1 1.92 -1.73 -4.62
N GLU A 2 2.15 -2.98 -4.20
CA GLU A 2 3.34 -3.32 -3.39
C GLU A 2 4.64 -2.81 -4.03
N SER A 3 4.87 -3.10 -5.32
CA SER A 3 6.04 -2.59 -6.06
C SER A 3 6.19 -1.06 -6.04
N LEU A 4 5.08 -0.33 -6.17
CA LEU A 4 5.07 1.14 -6.12
C LEU A 4 5.48 1.61 -4.71
N LEU A 5 4.84 1.10 -3.66
CA LEU A 5 5.12 1.52 -2.29
C LEU A 5 6.57 1.17 -1.89
N VAL A 6 7.06 -0.01 -2.28
CA VAL A 6 8.46 -0.41 -2.08
C VAL A 6 9.42 0.54 -2.81
N SER A 7 9.12 0.94 -4.05
CA SER A 7 9.94 1.90 -4.80
C SER A 7 9.98 3.29 -4.17
N LEU A 8 8.95 3.67 -3.41
CA LEU A 8 8.90 4.90 -2.63
C LEU A 8 9.64 4.80 -1.28
N GLY A 9 10.23 3.64 -0.97
CA GLY A 9 10.95 3.40 0.28
C GLY A 9 10.07 2.88 1.42
N ALA A 10 8.84 2.43 1.14
CA ALA A 10 7.99 1.88 2.18
C ALA A 10 8.53 0.54 2.70
N ARG A 11 8.58 0.39 4.03
CA ARG A 11 8.86 -0.89 4.67
C ARG A 11 7.63 -1.78 4.60
N VAL A 12 7.83 -3.04 4.22
CA VAL A 12 6.78 -4.06 4.13
C VAL A 12 6.80 -4.95 5.37
N VAL A 13 5.64 -5.17 5.97
CA VAL A 13 5.45 -6.08 7.12
C VAL A 13 4.33 -7.06 6.81
N GLU A 14 4.66 -8.35 6.72
CA GLU A 14 3.69 -9.43 6.50
C GLU A 14 2.72 -9.54 7.69
N GLY A 15 1.42 -9.55 7.39
CA GLY A 15 0.37 -9.80 8.36
C GLY A 15 -0.15 -11.25 8.31
N ARG A 16 -1.20 -11.53 9.08
CA ARG A 16 -1.91 -12.82 8.96
C ARG A 16 -2.74 -12.87 7.67
N GLY A 17 -2.60 -13.96 6.92
CA GLY A 17 -3.32 -14.18 5.65
C GLY A 17 -2.77 -13.31 4.52
N SER A 18 -3.64 -12.75 3.67
CA SER A 18 -3.24 -11.88 2.55
C SER A 18 -2.96 -10.42 2.96
N ARG A 19 -2.96 -10.10 4.25
CA ARG A 19 -2.76 -8.73 4.75
C ARG A 19 -1.28 -8.38 4.75
N VAL A 20 -0.95 -7.19 4.26
CA VAL A 20 0.39 -6.62 4.22
C VAL A 20 0.32 -5.18 4.73
N ARG A 21 1.14 -4.86 5.72
CA ARG A 21 1.30 -3.51 6.26
C ARG A 21 2.47 -2.81 5.57
N PHE A 22 2.30 -1.53 5.27
CA PHE A 22 3.32 -0.65 4.75
C PHE A 22 3.55 0.50 5.71
N GLU A 23 4.81 0.86 5.90
CA GLU A 23 5.24 1.98 6.72
C GLU A 23 6.11 2.90 5.84
N LEU A 24 5.72 4.17 5.70
CA LEU A 24 6.42 5.14 4.86
C LEU A 24 6.39 6.51 5.55
N ASN A 25 7.55 7.12 5.81
CA ASN A 25 7.67 8.45 6.44
C ASN A 25 6.82 8.62 7.72
N GLY A 26 6.69 7.55 8.53
CA GLY A 26 5.87 7.54 9.75
C GLY A 26 4.38 7.30 9.53
N ALA A 27 3.88 7.31 8.29
CA ALA A 27 2.54 6.87 7.94
C ALA A 27 2.47 5.33 7.88
N VAL A 28 1.33 4.77 8.26
CA VAL A 28 1.10 3.31 8.27
C VAL A 28 -0.23 2.98 7.61
N ALA A 29 -0.21 2.05 6.65
CA ALA A 29 -1.42 1.53 6.02
C ALA A 29 -1.36 0.00 5.91
N THR A 30 -2.53 -0.66 5.95
CA THR A 30 -2.64 -2.11 5.75
C THR A 30 -3.50 -2.38 4.53
N PHE A 31 -2.97 -3.17 3.60
CA PHE A 31 -3.66 -3.59 2.39
C PHE A 31 -3.80 -5.10 2.36
N HIS A 32 -4.72 -5.60 1.54
CA HIS A 32 -4.76 -6.99 1.15
C HIS A 32 -4.06 -7.16 -0.19
N ARG A 33 -3.19 -8.16 -0.31
CA ARG A 33 -2.63 -8.54 -1.61
C ARG A 33 -3.77 -8.82 -2.58
N PRO A 34 -3.76 -8.21 -3.78
CA PRO A 34 -4.75 -8.52 -4.79
C PRO A 34 -4.65 -10.02 -5.13
N HIS A 35 -5.79 -10.70 -5.19
CA HIS A 35 -5.82 -12.05 -5.75
C HIS A 35 -5.52 -11.99 -7.25
N PRO A 36 -4.76 -12.96 -7.79
CA PRO A 36 -4.22 -12.93 -9.15
C PRO A 36 -5.27 -12.72 -10.25
N ASP A 37 -6.53 -13.06 -10.00
CA ASP A 37 -7.62 -12.95 -10.97
C ASP A 37 -8.34 -11.59 -11.00
N ARG A 38 -7.92 -10.58 -10.22
CA ARG A 38 -8.63 -9.28 -10.20
C ARG A 38 -7.68 -8.09 -10.31
N HIS A 39 -7.98 -7.24 -11.30
CA HIS A 39 -7.50 -5.86 -11.35
C HIS A 39 -7.72 -5.18 -9.99
N ALA A 40 -6.77 -4.33 -9.58
CA ALA A 40 -6.87 -3.56 -8.35
C ALA A 40 -8.21 -2.80 -8.34
N LYS A 41 -9.03 -3.03 -7.30
CA LYS A 41 -10.34 -2.38 -7.21
C LYS A 41 -10.13 -0.87 -7.07
N PRO A 42 -11.02 -0.01 -7.60
CA PRO A 42 -10.86 1.44 -7.55
C PRO A 42 -10.59 1.99 -6.14
N TYR A 43 -11.16 1.39 -5.09
CA TYR A 43 -10.88 1.80 -3.71
C TYR A 43 -9.43 1.55 -3.30
N GLN A 44 -8.76 0.47 -3.76
CA GLN A 44 -7.36 0.22 -3.40
C GLN A 44 -6.41 1.27 -3.97
N LEU A 45 -6.73 1.81 -5.16
CA LEU A 45 -5.98 2.92 -5.74
C LEU A 45 -6.19 4.21 -4.95
N ARG A 46 -7.44 4.46 -4.50
CA ARG A 46 -7.76 5.62 -3.64
C ARG A 46 -7.06 5.53 -2.29
N ASP A 47 -7.06 4.35 -1.67
CA ASP A 47 -6.41 4.09 -0.39
C ASP A 47 -4.88 4.23 -0.52
N ALA A 48 -4.30 3.71 -1.60
CA ALA A 48 -2.87 3.86 -1.88
C ALA A 48 -2.47 5.33 -2.09
N ARG A 49 -3.30 6.10 -2.83
CA ARG A 49 -3.10 7.54 -3.02
C ARG A 49 -3.14 8.29 -1.69
N GLN A 50 -4.17 8.04 -0.89
CA GLN A 50 -4.29 8.68 0.42
C GLN A 50 -3.10 8.32 1.33
N PHE A 51 -2.63 7.08 1.28
CA PHE A 51 -1.47 6.66 2.05
C PHE A 51 -0.19 7.41 1.64
N ILE A 52 0.11 7.53 0.34
CA ILE A 52 1.32 8.25 -0.11
C ILE A 52 1.21 9.75 0.18
N GLU A 53 0.02 10.34 0.05
CA GLU A 53 -0.24 11.74 0.43
C GLU A 53 -0.01 11.97 1.94
N GLN A 54 -0.51 11.07 2.79
CA GLN A 54 -0.25 11.09 4.25
C GLN A 54 1.23 10.92 4.58
N ALA A 55 1.96 10.17 3.78
CA ALA A 55 3.40 10.00 3.89
C ALA A 55 4.19 11.22 3.35
N GLY A 56 3.51 12.29 2.92
CA GLY A 56 4.13 13.49 2.35
C GLY A 56 4.67 13.31 0.93
N VAL A 57 4.33 12.20 0.27
CA VAL A 57 4.65 11.96 -1.14
C VAL A 57 3.51 12.51 -1.98
N LEU A 58 3.76 13.63 -2.64
CA LEU A 58 2.84 14.21 -3.60
C LEU A 58 2.88 13.41 -4.91
N PRO A 59 1.73 12.89 -5.40
CA PRO A 59 1.65 12.09 -6.62
C PRO A 59 1.80 12.91 -7.91
#